data_AF-A0A925KYZ1-F1
#
_entry.id   AF-A0A925KYZ1-F1
#
_cell.length_a   1.000
_cell.length_b   1.000
_cell.length_c   1.000
_cell.angle_alpha   90.00
_cell.angle_beta   90.00
_cell.angle_gamma   90.00
#
_symmetry.space_group_name_H-M   'P 1'
#
loop_
_entity.id
_entity.type
_entity.pdbx_description
1 polymer ?
#
loop_
_entity_poly.entity_id
_entity_poly.type
_entity_poly.pdbx_seq_one_letter_code
_entity_poly.pdbx_strand_id
1 'polypeptide(L)' 'MHHEVAARIEKEGKFWFATTSMKGKTWFRINPVNIYTTIETMDSLFETLSQYCDEWDNSANK' A
#
# COMPACT_ATOMS: atom_id res chain seq x y z
N MET A 1 8.67 1.16 6.95
CA MET A 1 8.26 0.39 5.76
C MET A 1 6.85 0.77 5.31
N HIS A 2 5.76 0.25 5.90
CA HIS A 2 4.39 0.51 5.42
C HIS A 2 4.00 1.99 5.25
N HIS A 3 4.49 2.89 6.12
CA HIS A 3 4.28 4.33 5.97
C HIS A 3 4.96 4.91 4.71
N GLU A 4 6.20 4.52 4.43
CA GLU A 4 6.96 4.96 3.25
C GLU A 4 6.34 4.45 1.94
N VAL A 5 5.91 3.18 1.95
CA VAL A 5 5.22 2.58 0.80
C VAL A 5 3.90 3.31 0.52
N ALA A 6 3.13 3.64 1.57
CA ALA A 6 1.90 4.41 1.43
C ALA A 6 2.15 5.82 0.88
N ALA A 7 3.17 6.53 1.41
CA ALA A 7 3.53 7.87 0.95
C ALA A 7 3.97 7.90 -0.52
N ARG A 8 4.70 6.87 -0.97
CA ARG A 8 5.07 6.70 -2.39
C ARG A 8 3.83 6.55 -3.27
N ILE A 9 2.93 5.63 -2.91
CA ILE A 9 1.72 5.36 -3.72
C ILE A 9 0.80 6.58 -3.77
N GLU A 10 0.64 7.30 -2.66
CA GLU A 10 -0.15 8.53 -2.61
C GLU A 10 0.43 9.62 -3.52
N LYS A 11 1.77 9.78 -3.55
CA LYS A 11 2.46 10.72 -4.45
C LYS A 11 2.28 10.38 -5.93
N GLU A 12 2.19 9.10 -6.27
CA GLU A 12 1.96 8.63 -7.64
C GLU A 12 0.49 8.81 -8.09
N GLY A 13 -0.44 9.03 -7.16
CA GLY A 13 -1.84 9.32 -7.45
C GLY A 13 -2.65 8.14 -8.01
N LYS A 14 -2.06 6.93 -8.05
CA LYS A 14 -2.71 5.72 -8.59
C LYS A 14 -3.74 5.12 -7.63
N PHE A 15 -3.47 5.19 -6.32
CA PHE A 15 -4.37 4.72 -5.27
C PHE A 15 -4.36 5.69 -4.09
N TRP A 16 -5.44 5.67 -3.31
CA TRP A 16 -5.51 6.35 -2.02
C TRP A 16 -6.02 5.41 -0.94
N PHE A 17 -5.28 5.30 0.15
CA PHE A 17 -5.64 4.50 1.33
C PHE A 17 -4.93 5.06 2.56
N ALA A 18 -5.33 4.62 3.74
CA ALA A 18 -4.71 5.05 4.99
C ALA A 18 -3.77 3.96 5.54
N THR A 19 -2.89 4.34 6.46
CA THR A 19 -2.19 3.40 7.34
C THR A 19 -2.71 3.52 8.77
N THR A 20 -2.63 2.43 9.55
CA THR A 20 -2.88 2.46 11.00
C THR A 20 -1.71 1.87 11.75
N SER A 21 -1.38 2.43 12.91
CA SER A 21 -0.33 1.92 13.79
C SER A 21 -0.96 1.31 15.03
N MET A 22 -0.69 0.02 15.27
CA MET A 22 -1.22 -0.74 16.39
C MET A 22 -0.14 -1.65 16.98
N LYS A 23 0.08 -1.56 18.30
CA LYS A 23 1.10 -2.35 19.04
C LYS A 23 2.50 -2.26 18.41
N GLY A 24 2.91 -1.06 18.00
CA GLY A 24 4.23 -0.81 17.39
C GLY A 24 4.38 -1.33 15.95
N LYS A 25 3.31 -1.83 15.32
CA LYS A 25 3.30 -2.26 13.91
C LYS A 25 2.37 -1.38 13.09
N THR A 26 2.81 -1.02 11.89
CA THR A 26 2.00 -0.28 10.92
C THR A 26 1.39 -1.22 9.89
N TRP A 27 0.12 -0.97 9.55
CA TRP A 27 -0.68 -1.76 8.62
C TRP A 27 -1.30 -0.86 7.55
N PHE A 28 -1.48 -1.38 6.34
CA PHE A 28 -2.36 -0.76 5.35
C PHE A 28 -3.82 -0.91 5.78
N ARG A 29 -4.62 0.14 5.55
CA ARG A 29 -6.07 0.14 5.78
C ARG A 29 -6.77 0.45 4.46
N ILE A 30 -7.27 -0.61 3.83
CA ILE A 30 -7.97 -0.55 2.54
C ILE A 30 -9.48 -0.60 2.77
N ASN A 31 -10.22 0.34 2.19
CA ASN A 31 -11.68 0.41 2.26
C ASN A 31 -12.25 0.33 0.84
N PRO A 32 -12.69 -0.86 0.36
CA PRO A 32 -13.24 -1.02 -0.98
C PRO A 32 -14.71 -0.57 -1.04
N VAL A 33 -14.95 0.71 -0.76
CA VAL A 33 -16.30 1.31 -0.67
C VAL A 33 -16.65 2.18 -1.87
N ASN A 34 -15.70 2.41 -2.78
CA ASN A 34 -15.97 3.12 -4.03
C ASN A 34 -16.73 2.19 -4.98
N ILE A 35 -17.89 2.66 -5.48
CA ILE A 35 -18.77 1.88 -6.37
C ILE A 35 -18.11 1.49 -7.71
N TYR A 36 -17.02 2.15 -8.08
CA TYR A 36 -16.23 1.85 -9.27
C TYR A 36 -15.06 0.89 -8.99
N THR A 37 -14.83 0.49 -7.74
CA THR A 37 -13.79 -0.49 -7.41
C THR A 37 -14.20 -1.86 -7.96
N THR A 38 -13.35 -2.41 -8.83
CA THR A 38 -13.49 -3.76 -9.38
C THR A 38 -12.48 -4.73 -8.76
N ILE A 39 -12.62 -6.02 -9.04
CA ILE A 39 -11.62 -7.02 -8.63
C ILE A 39 -10.26 -6.68 -9.24
N GLU A 40 -10.22 -6.28 -10.52
CA GLU A 40 -8.98 -5.90 -11.21
C GLU A 40 -8.31 -4.68 -10.55
N THR A 41 -9.10 -3.76 -10.01
CA THR A 41 -8.57 -2.62 -9.23
C THR A 41 -7.89 -3.11 -7.94
N MET A 42 -8.51 -4.08 -7.26
CA MET A 42 -7.99 -4.66 -6.02
C MET A 42 -6.75 -5.52 -6.27
N ASP A 43 -6.72 -6.29 -7.35
CA ASP A 43 -5.56 -7.07 -7.77
C ASP A 43 -4.38 -6.14 -8.09
N SER A 44 -4.62 -5.08 -8.88
CA SER A 44 -3.56 -4.10 -9.18
C SER A 44 -3.04 -3.39 -7.93
N LEU A 45 -3.90 -3.10 -6.95
CA LEU A 45 -3.47 -2.58 -5.65
C LEU A 45 -2.61 -3.60 -4.91
N PHE A 46 -3.02 -4.86 -4.83
CA PHE A 46 -2.28 -5.91 -4.15
C PHE A 46 -0.90 -6.16 -4.76
N GLU A 47 -0.82 -6.22 -6.09
CA GLU A 47 0.45 -6.34 -6.83
C GLU A 47 1.38 -5.17 -6.54
N THR A 48 0.84 -3.93 -6.59
CA THR A 48 1.62 -2.72 -6.31
C THR A 48 2.15 -2.71 -4.87
N LEU A 49 1.30 -3.04 -3.89
CA LEU A 49 1.71 -3.13 -2.48
C LEU A 49 2.81 -4.18 -2.30
N SER A 50 2.62 -5.39 -2.83
CA SER A 50 3.58 -6.49 -2.70
C SER A 50 4.94 -6.10 -3.28
N GLN A 51 4.94 -5.59 -4.52
CA GLN A 51 6.16 -5.13 -5.18
C GLN A 51 6.90 -4.06 -4.34
N TYR A 52 6.19 -3.04 -3.85
CA TYR A 52 6.85 -1.93 -3.15
C TYR A 52 7.32 -2.31 -1.75
N CYS A 53 6.64 -3.26 -1.10
CA CYS A 53 7.16 -3.86 0.14
C CYS A 53 8.47 -4.62 -0.13
N ASP A 54 8.49 -5.48 -1.15
CA ASP A 54 9.68 -6.26 -1.52
C ASP A 54 10.86 -5.35 -1.91
N GLU A 55 10.61 -4.29 -2.70
CA GLU A 55 11.63 -3.30 -3.04
C GLU A 55 12.19 -2.62 -1.79
N TRP A 56 11.33 -2.24 -0.84
CA TRP A 56 11.76 -1.60 0.40
C TRP A 56 12.61 -2.54 1.25
N ASP A 57 12.17 -3.78 1.44
CA ASP A 57 12.91 -4.77 2.23
C ASP A 57 14.27 -5.09 1.60
N ASN A 58 14.35 -5.19 0.28
CA ASN A 58 15.62 -5.38 -0.42
C ASN A 58 16.54 -4.14 -0.36
N SER A 59 15.98 -2.93 -0.29
CA SER A 59 16.75 -1.69 -0.17
C SER A 59 17.26 -1.44 1.26
N ALA A 60 16.53 -1.90 2.28
CA ALA A 60 16.89 -1.75 3.69
C ALA A 60 17.92 -2.79 4.18
N ASN A 61 18.12 -3.86 3.41
CA ASN A 61 19.10 -4.93 3.68
C ASN A 61 20.40 -4.79 2.84
N LYS A 62 20.60 -3.64 2.20
CA LYS A 62 21.86 -3.22 1.57
C LYS A 62 22.57 -2.21 2.44
#